data_AF-A0A0C2XS95-F1
#
_entry.id   AF-A0A0C2XS95-F1
#
_cell.length_a   1.000
_cell.length_b   1.000
_cell.length_c   1.000
_cell.angle_alpha   90.00
_cell.angle_beta   90.00
_cell.angle_gamma   90.00
#
_symmetry.space_group_name_H-M   'P 1'
#
loop_
_entity.id
_entity.type
_entity.pdbx_description
1 polymer ?
#
loop_
_entity_poly.entity_id
_entity_poly.type
_entity_poly.pdbx_seq_one_letter_code
_entity_poly.pdbx_strand_id
1 'polypeptide(L)'
;MTSIFTIDEYNDMWQMLPGGVQILARHRYSQPEARGVLAVSIAAIVSILAILSLFIAIGVSFLKCWRNPPEKADCRQTFIKSHAGIYFLCMLVTTLTFTIGFMLSIVWAVQDEINFGPFCTLQAVLKQFGN
;
A
#
# COMPACT_ATOMS: atom_id res chain seq x y z
N MET A 1 14.00 -21.70 26.47
CA MET A 1 12.58 -21.26 26.48
C MET A 1 11.91 -21.87 25.27
N THR A 2 11.00 -22.81 25.48
CA THR A 2 10.28 -23.53 24.42
C THR A 2 9.02 -22.76 24.05
N SER A 3 8.99 -22.17 22.86
CA SER A 3 7.75 -21.63 22.28
C SER A 3 6.80 -22.80 22.02
N ILE A 4 5.56 -22.69 22.50
CA ILE A 4 4.51 -23.67 22.23
C ILE A 4 3.81 -23.23 20.93
N PHE A 5 3.72 -24.15 19.98
CA PHE A 5 2.98 -23.95 18.73
C PHE A 5 1.69 -24.79 18.79
N THR A 6 0.57 -24.16 18.47
CA THR A 6 -0.74 -24.81 18.38
C THR A 6 -1.28 -24.61 16.97
N ILE A 7 -1.73 -25.70 16.34
CA ILE A 7 -2.37 -25.67 15.02
C ILE A 7 -3.89 -25.80 15.25
N ASP A 8 -4.65 -24.87 14.71
CA ASP A 8 -6.11 -24.88 14.79
C ASP A 8 -6.77 -25.69 13.65
N GLU A 9 -8.07 -25.92 13.74
CA GLU A 9 -8.92 -26.62 12.76
C GLU A 9 -8.82 -26.00 11.34
N TYR A 10 -8.50 -24.71 11.26
CA TYR A 10 -8.27 -23.97 10.01
C TYR A 10 -6.82 -24.04 9.48
N ASN A 11 -5.97 -24.89 10.05
CA ASN A 11 -4.51 -24.94 9.78
C ASN A 11 -3.76 -23.63 10.10
N ASP A 12 -4.33 -22.82 10.98
CA ASP A 12 -3.68 -21.63 11.50
C ASP A 12 -2.67 -22.01 12.57
N MET A 13 -1.45 -21.49 12.42
CA MET A 13 -0.38 -21.73 13.38
C MET A 13 -0.31 -20.57 14.35
N TRP A 14 -0.63 -20.84 15.60
CA TRP A 14 -0.50 -19.89 16.69
C TRP A 14 0.79 -20.14 17.45
N GLN A 15 1.50 -19.06 17.75
CA GLN A 15 2.70 -19.08 18.59
C GLN A 15 2.41 -18.39 19.92
N MET A 16 2.69 -19.09 21.02
CA MET A 16 2.57 -18.53 22.36
C MET A 16 3.87 -17.83 22.76
N LEU A 17 3.78 -16.53 23.08
CA LEU A 17 4.91 -15.73 23.55
C LEU A 17 5.12 -15.91 25.08
N PRO A 18 6.34 -15.69 25.59
CA PRO A 18 6.59 -15.64 27.03
C PRO A 18 5.77 -14.48 27.63
N GLY A 19 4.68 -14.80 28.32
CA GLY A 19 3.67 -13.83 28.76
C GLY A 19 2.22 -14.24 28.46
N GLY A 20 2.01 -15.36 27.76
CA GLY A 20 0.67 -15.93 27.51
C GLY A 20 -0.10 -15.29 26.34
N VAL A 21 0.52 -14.33 25.63
CA VAL A 21 -0.05 -13.73 24.42
C VAL A 21 0.11 -14.69 23.25
N GLN A 22 -0.97 -14.92 22.51
CA GLN A 22 -0.98 -15.72 21.29
C GLN A 22 -0.84 -14.80 20.08
N ILE A 23 0.07 -15.12 19.17
CA ILE A 23 0.20 -14.45 17.87
C ILE A 23 -0.04 -15.44 16.74
N LEU A 24 -0.73 -15.01 15.70
CA LEU A 24 -0.93 -15.78 14.48
C LEU A 24 0.38 -15.79 13.70
N ALA A 25 1.12 -16.89 13.76
CA ALA A 25 2.41 -17.04 13.10
C ALA A 25 2.26 -17.41 11.62
N ARG A 26 1.22 -18.16 11.28
CA ARG A 26 0.90 -18.54 9.90
C ARG A 26 -0.60 -18.69 9.72
N HIS A 27 -1.11 -18.15 8.63
CA HIS A 27 -2.51 -18.30 8.22
C HIS A 27 -2.55 -18.84 6.80
N ARG A 28 -3.30 -19.91 6.55
CA ARG A 28 -3.49 -20.42 5.18
C ARG A 28 -4.77 -19.83 4.59
N TYR A 29 -4.67 -19.32 3.37
CA TYR A 29 -5.84 -18.83 2.68
C TYR A 29 -6.73 -19.96 2.22
N SER A 30 -8.04 -19.78 2.40
CA SER A 30 -9.03 -20.49 1.63
C SER A 30 -9.06 -19.97 0.18
N GLN A 31 -9.51 -20.82 -0.76
CA GLN A 31 -9.70 -20.42 -2.17
C GLN A 31 -10.48 -19.11 -2.38
N PRO A 32 -11.60 -18.83 -1.68
CA PRO A 32 -12.29 -17.55 -1.84
C PRO A 32 -11.49 -16.36 -1.28
N GLU A 33 -10.74 -16.52 -0.20
CA GLU A 33 -9.90 -15.46 0.37
C GLU A 33 -8.74 -15.10 -0.55
N ALA A 34 -8.05 -16.10 -1.10
CA ALA A 34 -6.95 -15.90 -2.05
C ALA A 34 -7.42 -15.09 -3.27
N ARG A 35 -8.62 -15.38 -3.80
CA ARG A 35 -9.24 -14.60 -4.89
C ARG A 35 -9.55 -13.17 -4.49
N GLY A 36 -10.06 -12.96 -3.27
CA GLY A 36 -10.32 -11.62 -2.73
C GLY A 36 -9.03 -10.80 -2.63
N VAL A 37 -7.97 -11.39 -2.09
CA VAL A 37 -6.65 -10.76 -1.96
C VAL A 37 -6.05 -10.45 -3.35
N LEU A 38 -6.20 -11.36 -4.30
CA LEU A 38 -5.78 -11.14 -5.68
C LEU A 38 -6.52 -9.97 -6.34
N ALA A 39 -7.85 -9.90 -6.17
CA ALA A 39 -8.67 -8.82 -6.72
C ALA A 39 -8.24 -7.44 -6.18
N VAL A 40 -8.01 -7.34 -4.86
CA VAL A 40 -7.54 -6.10 -4.22
C VAL A 40 -6.13 -5.75 -4.70
N SER A 41 -5.26 -6.74 -4.89
CA SER A 41 -3.89 -6.51 -5.40
C SER A 41 -3.91 -5.98 -6.84
N ILE A 42 -4.80 -6.48 -7.70
CA ILE A 42 -4.97 -5.98 -9.07
C ILE A 42 -5.51 -4.54 -9.05
N ALA A 43 -6.52 -4.25 -8.24
CA ALA A 43 -7.05 -2.90 -8.07
C ALA A 43 -5.99 -1.91 -7.57
N ALA A 44 -5.10 -2.36 -6.69
CA ALA A 44 -3.96 -1.58 -6.21
C ALA A 44 -2.98 -1.24 -7.35
N ILE A 45 -2.67 -2.19 -8.24
CA ILE A 45 -1.80 -1.93 -9.41
C ILE A 45 -2.42 -0.87 -10.32
N VAL A 46 -3.72 -0.95 -10.61
CA VAL A 46 -4.44 0.05 -11.41
C VAL A 46 -4.37 1.43 -10.75
N SER A 47 -4.54 1.47 -9.43
CA SER A 47 -4.48 2.71 -8.65
C SER A 47 -3.08 3.33 -8.66
N ILE A 48 -2.01 2.51 -8.55
CA ILE A 48 -0.63 2.99 -8.67
C ILE A 48 -0.39 3.63 -10.04
N LEU A 49 -0.84 2.98 -11.13
CA LEU A 49 -0.69 3.53 -12.48
C LEU A 49 -1.42 4.87 -12.63
N ALA A 50 -2.64 4.98 -12.10
CA ALA A 50 -3.40 6.23 -12.08
C ALA A 50 -2.66 7.34 -11.31
N ILE A 51 -2.17 7.04 -10.11
CA ILE A 51 -1.41 7.99 -9.28
C ILE A 51 -0.12 8.44 -9.97
N LEU A 52 0.62 7.51 -10.58
CA LEU A 52 1.84 7.84 -11.34
C LEU A 52 1.53 8.75 -12.53
N SER A 53 0.44 8.48 -13.26
CA SER A 53 0.01 9.34 -14.37
C SER A 53 -0.32 10.76 -13.90
N LEU A 54 -0.94 10.90 -12.72
CA LEU A 54 -1.26 12.20 -12.12
C LEU A 54 0.02 12.93 -11.70
N PHE A 55 0.98 12.24 -11.09
CA PHE A 55 2.28 12.84 -10.76
C PHE A 55 3.01 13.35 -12.00
N ILE A 56 3.00 12.57 -13.10
CA ILE A 56 3.59 12.99 -14.37
C ILE A 56 2.86 14.21 -14.93
N ALA A 57 1.53 14.22 -14.94
CA ALA A 57 0.75 15.35 -15.45
C ALA A 57 1.01 16.64 -14.64
N ILE A 58 1.07 16.54 -13.32
CA ILE A 58 1.39 17.67 -12.43
C ILE A 58 2.84 18.13 -12.66
N GLY A 59 3.79 17.21 -12.75
CA GLY A 59 5.20 17.50 -13.01
C GLY A 59 5.43 18.18 -14.36
N VAL A 60 4.80 17.70 -15.43
CA VAL A 60 4.87 18.32 -16.76
C VAL A 60 4.26 19.71 -16.75
N SER A 61 3.13 19.90 -16.06
CA SER A 61 2.49 21.21 -15.91
C SER A 61 3.40 22.20 -15.19
N PHE A 62 4.09 21.76 -14.14
CA PHE A 62 5.06 22.55 -13.42
C PHE A 62 6.30 22.90 -14.28
N LEU A 63 6.86 21.92 -14.98
CA LEU A 63 8.02 22.11 -15.86
C LEU A 63 7.73 23.06 -17.03
N LYS A 64 6.54 22.97 -17.63
CA LYS A 64 6.11 23.89 -18.71
C LYS A 64 6.05 25.34 -18.22
N CYS A 65 5.54 25.57 -17.02
CA CYS A 65 5.50 26.89 -16.39
C CYS A 65 6.89 27.41 -16.02
N TRP A 66 7.77 26.53 -15.51
CA TRP A 66 9.15 26.90 -15.17
C TRP A 66 9.95 27.33 -16.40
N ARG A 67 9.80 26.59 -17.51
CA ARG A 67 10.61 26.81 -18.72
C ARG A 67 10.15 28.00 -19.57
N ASN A 68 8.90 28.45 -19.46
CA ASN A 68 8.34 29.59 -20.20
C ASN A 68 7.71 30.62 -19.25
N PRO A 69 8.52 31.54 -18.68
CA PRO A 69 8.01 32.62 -17.83
C PRO A 69 7.07 33.60 -18.57
N PRO A 70 6.25 34.37 -17.83
CA PRO A 70 4.81 34.57 -18.08
C PRO A 70 4.39 35.61 -19.14
N GLU A 71 5.18 35.87 -20.18
CA GLU A 71 4.69 36.76 -21.25
C GLU A 71 3.68 36.07 -22.19
N LYS A 72 3.63 34.72 -22.19
CA LYS A 72 2.76 33.92 -23.08
C LYS A 72 2.00 32.77 -22.39
N ALA A 73 2.30 32.46 -21.14
CA ALA A 73 1.69 31.34 -20.43
C ALA A 73 0.96 31.84 -19.19
N ASP A 74 -0.33 31.54 -19.09
CA ASP A 74 -1.20 31.82 -17.95
C ASP A 74 -0.80 30.93 -16.74
N CYS A 75 0.45 31.06 -16.27
CA CYS A 75 1.01 30.33 -15.14
C CYS A 75 0.38 30.73 -13.79
N ARG A 76 -0.58 31.66 -13.80
CA ARG A 76 -1.28 32.21 -12.64
C ARG A 76 -2.16 31.18 -11.93
N GLN A 77 -2.51 30.07 -12.60
CA GLN A 77 -3.24 28.93 -12.03
C GLN A 77 -2.36 27.71 -11.71
N THR A 78 -1.17 27.92 -11.13
CA THR A 78 -0.39 26.76 -10.67
C THR A 78 -1.17 26.09 -9.53
N PHE A 79 -1.86 24.99 -9.80
CA PHE A 79 -2.62 24.19 -8.83
C PHE A 79 -1.81 23.93 -7.54
N ILE A 80 -0.49 23.74 -7.70
CA ILE A 80 0.51 23.53 -6.64
C ILE A 80 0.65 24.71 -5.67
N LYS A 81 0.34 25.95 -6.08
CA LYS A 81 0.39 27.14 -5.21
C LYS A 81 -0.85 27.30 -4.33
N SER A 82 -1.91 26.55 -4.61
CA SER A 82 -3.11 26.55 -3.77
C SER A 82 -2.94 25.60 -2.59
N HIS A 83 -3.50 25.94 -1.42
CA HIS A 83 -3.55 25.04 -0.27
C HIS A 83 -4.18 23.69 -0.63
N ALA A 84 -5.20 23.70 -1.50
CA ALA A 84 -5.85 22.50 -2.01
C ALA A 84 -4.88 21.61 -2.82
N GLY A 85 -4.00 22.20 -3.63
CA GLY A 85 -3.04 21.44 -4.44
C GLY A 85 -1.94 20.79 -3.61
N ILE A 86 -1.45 21.47 -2.56
CA ILE A 86 -0.49 20.88 -1.62
C ILE A 86 -1.14 19.71 -0.88
N TYR A 87 -2.37 19.89 -0.39
CA TYR A 87 -3.13 18.81 0.26
C TYR A 87 -3.37 17.62 -0.67
N PHE A 88 -3.71 17.88 -1.94
CA PHE A 88 -3.88 16.85 -2.94
C PHE A 88 -2.59 16.07 -3.22
N LEU A 89 -1.43 16.75 -3.27
CA LEU A 89 -0.14 16.08 -3.40
C LEU A 89 0.19 15.20 -2.19
N CYS A 90 -0.05 15.69 -0.97
CA CYS A 90 0.11 14.87 0.24
C CYS A 90 -0.79 13.64 0.21
N MET A 91 -2.06 13.80 -0.16
CA MET A 91 -3.00 12.71 -0.39
C MET A 91 -2.50 11.71 -1.44
N LEU A 92 -1.95 12.16 -2.57
CA LEU A 92 -1.40 11.26 -3.59
C LEU A 92 -0.20 10.46 -3.07
N VAL A 93 0.66 11.07 -2.26
CA VAL A 93 1.82 10.39 -1.65
C VAL A 93 1.36 9.34 -0.65
N THR A 94 0.47 9.69 0.28
CA THR A 94 -0.05 8.71 1.26
C THR A 94 -0.82 7.60 0.56
N THR A 95 -1.60 7.95 -0.47
CA THR A 95 -2.32 6.98 -1.30
C THR A 95 -1.35 6.01 -1.95
N LEU A 96 -0.27 6.52 -2.55
CA LEU A 96 0.77 5.68 -3.16
C LEU A 96 1.37 4.70 -2.13
N THR A 97 1.66 5.16 -0.92
CA THR A 97 2.23 4.33 0.15
C THR A 97 1.32 3.17 0.56
N PHE A 98 0.04 3.43 0.89
CA PHE A 98 -0.85 2.33 1.29
C PHE A 98 -1.16 1.39 0.13
N THR A 99 -1.24 1.91 -1.11
CA THR A 99 -1.55 1.12 -2.30
C THR A 99 -0.40 0.16 -2.63
N ILE A 100 0.86 0.55 -2.41
CA ILE A 100 2.02 -0.36 -2.48
C ILE A 100 1.86 -1.48 -1.44
N GLY A 101 1.44 -1.15 -0.21
CA GLY A 101 1.12 -2.14 0.81
C GLY A 101 0.07 -3.17 0.36
N PHE A 102 -0.98 -2.73 -0.35
CA PHE A 102 -1.96 -3.65 -0.93
C PHE A 102 -1.40 -4.48 -2.08
N MET A 103 -0.61 -3.91 -2.98
CA MET A 103 0.05 -4.63 -4.07
C MET A 103 0.92 -5.78 -3.56
N LEU A 104 1.65 -5.58 -2.46
CA LEU A 104 2.48 -6.63 -1.83
C LEU A 104 1.67 -7.85 -1.36
N SER A 105 0.35 -7.73 -1.22
CA SER A 105 -0.52 -8.85 -0.85
C SER A 105 -0.57 -9.94 -1.92
N ILE A 106 -0.13 -9.64 -3.16
CA ILE A 106 -0.06 -10.62 -4.24
C ILE A 106 0.85 -11.80 -3.90
N VAL A 107 1.91 -11.57 -3.11
CA VAL A 107 2.84 -12.63 -2.69
C VAL A 107 2.10 -13.69 -1.88
N TRP A 108 1.22 -13.24 -0.97
CA TRP A 108 0.42 -14.12 -0.14
C TRP A 108 -0.65 -14.86 -0.94
N ALA A 109 -1.19 -14.24 -1.98
CA ALA A 109 -2.13 -14.90 -2.89
C ALA A 109 -1.48 -16.01 -3.74
N VAL A 110 -0.18 -15.91 -4.03
CA VAL A 110 0.57 -16.94 -4.77
C VAL A 110 1.07 -18.05 -3.84
N GLN A 111 1.39 -17.72 -2.58
CA GLN A 111 1.86 -18.69 -1.59
C GLN A 111 0.72 -19.42 -0.86
N ASP A 112 -0.53 -19.02 -1.07
CA ASP A 112 -1.72 -19.50 -0.35
C ASP A 112 -1.60 -19.43 1.18
N GLU A 113 -0.71 -18.57 1.67
CA GLU A 113 -0.47 -18.39 3.09
C GLU A 113 0.14 -17.04 3.40
N ILE A 114 -0.13 -16.55 4.61
CA ILE A 114 0.52 -15.42 5.24
C ILE A 114 1.47 -15.97 6.29
N ASN A 115 2.73 -15.57 6.21
CA ASN A 115 3.74 -15.91 7.20
C ASN A 115 4.10 -14.67 8.02
N PHE A 116 4.05 -14.78 9.34
CA PHE A 116 4.52 -13.73 10.24
C PHE A 116 6.03 -13.54 10.08
N GLY A 117 6.45 -12.28 9.94
CA GLY A 117 7.85 -11.95 9.73
C GLY A 117 8.05 -10.53 9.19
N PRO A 118 9.29 -10.15 8.86
CA PRO A 118 9.64 -8.78 8.46
C PRO A 118 8.82 -8.26 7.27
N PHE A 119 8.49 -9.13 6.31
CA PHE A 119 7.68 -8.77 5.14
C PHE A 119 6.23 -8.44 5.52
N CYS A 120 5.61 -9.25 6.40
CA CYS A 120 4.27 -8.98 6.92
C CYS A 120 4.25 -7.67 7.74
N THR A 121 5.27 -7.42 8.55
CA THR A 121 5.39 -6.17 9.32
C THR A 121 5.56 -4.95 8.42
N LEU A 122 6.44 -5.03 7.42
CA LEU A 122 6.63 -3.95 6.44
C LEU A 122 5.32 -3.64 5.71
N GLN A 123 4.59 -4.67 5.30
CA GLN A 123 3.30 -4.51 4.66
C GLN A 123 2.27 -3.83 5.58
N ALA A 124 2.20 -4.25 6.84
CA ALA A 124 1.30 -3.65 7.82
C ALA A 124 1.64 -2.17 8.06
N VAL A 125 2.93 -1.84 8.16
CA VAL A 125 3.39 -0.44 8.29
C VAL A 125 2.98 0.38 7.06
N LEU A 126 3.19 -0.13 5.85
CA LEU A 126 2.80 0.58 4.62
C LEU A 126 1.29 0.82 4.54
N LYS A 127 0.49 -0.20 4.89
CA LYS A 127 -0.98 -0.09 4.92
C LYS A 127 -1.47 0.89 5.99
N GLN A 128 -0.86 0.87 7.18
CA GLN A 128 -1.23 1.75 8.28
C GLN A 128 -0.83 3.21 8.03
N PHE A 129 0.31 3.45 7.38
CA PHE A 129 0.82 4.80 7.19
C PHE A 129 -0.03 5.66 6.25
N GLY A 130 -0.71 5.04 5.28
CA GLY A 130 -1.56 5.77 4.34
C GLY A 130 -3.07 5.61 4.56
N ASN A 131 -3.49 5.01 5.68
CA ASN A 131 -4.89 4.91 6.10
C ASN A 131 -5.22 5.99 7.14
#